data_AF-A0AAF0EQ77-F1
#
_entry.id   AF-A0AAF0EQ77-F1
#
_cell.length_a   1.000
_cell.length_b   1.000
_cell.length_c   1.000
_cell.angle_alpha   90.00
_cell.angle_beta   90.00
_cell.angle_gamma   90.00
#
_symmetry.space_group_name_H-M   'P 1'
#
loop_
_entity.id
_entity.type
_entity.pdbx_description
1 polymer ?
#
loop_
_entity_poly.entity_id
_entity_poly.type
_entity_poly.pdbx_seq_one_letter_code
_entity_poly.pdbx_strand_id
1 'polypeptide(L)'
;MSTYADYFNEQYRGHVPSGPVRMTISRSDKPTEGKWEASESCTVEELMDQEDPAGPAINAPTEGPASTGFLSWLHPSSFAWVLDTNILLSSLEHVEAFAHELLCAQLQPQACIPCVYLIVPHVVLEEIDLLKQSTRPHGTTTMGALARRASHWILDTVQQQKYGRNYEQRPLDPKLWILHVQALSTRSTEQRHLTNDQTIVALCAELHKKCGAHIMLVSDDTNACTQAELENIPTFSLQRVLSAIHKHGPATIQQDIYKLYQLCQPNLRHFLSQPAVLAALSAHEWQALGSYTPL
;
A
#
# COMPACT_ATOMS: atom_id res chain seq x y z
N MET A 1 0.37 33.89 -29.92
CA MET A 1 -0.10 33.57 -28.56
C MET A 1 0.38 32.16 -28.26
N SER A 2 1.18 31.99 -27.22
CA SER A 2 1.65 30.67 -26.78
C SER A 2 0.48 29.92 -26.14
N THR A 3 0.23 28.69 -26.57
CA THR A 3 -0.80 27.82 -26.00
C THR A 3 -0.27 27.09 -24.78
N TYR A 4 -1.17 26.51 -23.97
CA TYR A 4 -0.80 25.68 -22.81
C TYR A 4 0.11 24.51 -23.18
N ALA A 5 -0.03 23.98 -24.40
CA ALA A 5 0.82 22.91 -24.94
C ALA A 5 2.28 23.35 -25.14
N ASP A 6 2.50 24.61 -25.52
CA ASP A 6 3.85 25.15 -25.73
C ASP A 6 4.60 25.29 -24.39
N TYR A 7 3.90 25.70 -23.32
CA TYR A 7 4.46 25.79 -21.97
C TYR A 7 4.84 24.40 -21.40
N PHE A 8 4.04 23.38 -21.71
CA PHE A 8 4.27 22.02 -21.25
C PHE A 8 5.48 21.38 -21.95
N ASN A 9 5.64 21.61 -23.26
CA ASN A 9 6.79 21.12 -24.04
C ASN A 9 8.11 21.77 -23.62
N GLU A 10 8.12 23.04 -23.22
CA GLU A 10 9.35 23.70 -22.74
C GLU A 10 9.86 23.16 -21.39
N GLN A 11 8.95 22.71 -20.51
CA GLN A 11 9.31 22.12 -19.21
C GLN A 11 9.67 20.63 -19.30
N TYR A 12 9.26 19.93 -20.36
CA TYR A 12 9.48 18.50 -20.51
C TYR A 12 10.75 18.20 -21.34
N ARG A 13 11.89 17.97 -20.67
CA ARG A 13 13.15 17.51 -21.29
C ARG A 13 13.37 16.00 -21.20
N GLY A 14 12.29 15.22 -21.16
CA GLY A 14 12.34 13.77 -21.17
C GLY A 14 12.33 13.21 -22.61
N HIS A 15 12.94 12.04 -22.81
CA HIS A 15 12.79 11.30 -24.07
C HIS A 15 11.34 10.83 -24.19
N VAL A 16 10.58 11.38 -25.14
CA VAL A 16 9.19 10.98 -25.38
C VAL A 16 9.21 9.70 -26.24
N PRO A 17 8.73 8.54 -25.77
CA PRO A 17 8.68 7.31 -26.57
C PRO A 17 7.38 7.18 -27.38
N SER A 18 6.47 8.16 -27.30
CA SER A 18 5.16 8.09 -27.92
C SER A 18 5.10 9.01 -29.13
N GLY A 19 4.83 8.43 -30.30
CA GLY A 19 4.53 9.17 -31.53
C GLY A 19 3.25 10.01 -31.40
N PRO A 20 2.91 10.78 -32.45
CA PRO A 20 1.69 11.58 -32.45
C PRO A 20 0.45 10.70 -32.25
N VAL A 21 -0.36 11.05 -31.25
CA VAL A 21 -1.62 10.35 -30.95
C VAL A 21 -2.78 11.18 -31.45
N ARG A 22 -3.69 10.56 -32.19
CA ARG A 22 -4.95 11.18 -32.60
C ARG A 22 -6.04 10.72 -31.66
N MET A 23 -6.60 11.65 -30.90
CA MET A 23 -7.76 11.40 -30.06
C MET A 23 -9.02 11.92 -30.75
N THR A 24 -10.03 11.06 -30.91
CA THR A 24 -11.33 11.45 -31.49
C THR A 24 -12.41 11.28 -30.43
N ILE A 25 -13.07 12.38 -30.09
CA ILE A 25 -14.22 12.39 -29.17
C ILE A 25 -15.47 12.49 -30.04
N SER A 26 -16.36 11.51 -29.94
CA SER A 26 -17.62 11.52 -30.67
C SER A 26 -18.80 11.49 -29.71
N ARG A 27 -19.79 12.34 -30.02
CA ARG A 27 -21.04 12.46 -29.27
C ARG A 27 -22.17 11.94 -30.16
N SER A 28 -22.86 10.89 -29.71
CA SER A 28 -23.97 10.32 -30.47
C SER A 28 -25.26 11.08 -30.18
N ASP A 29 -25.64 12.00 -31.07
CA ASP A 29 -26.91 12.75 -31.00
C ASP A 29 -28.09 11.96 -31.57
N LYS A 30 -28.34 10.75 -31.08
CA LYS A 30 -29.60 10.06 -31.34
C LYS A 30 -30.44 10.04 -30.07
N PRO A 31 -31.52 10.85 -29.99
CA PRO A 31 -32.44 10.77 -28.87
C PRO A 31 -33.12 9.41 -28.94
N THR A 32 -32.80 8.53 -27.98
CA THR A 32 -33.63 7.37 -27.69
C THR A 32 -34.71 7.88 -26.76
N GLU A 33 -35.98 7.81 -27.20
CA GLU A 33 -37.12 8.32 -26.43
C GLU A 33 -37.08 7.85 -24.97
N GLY A 34 -36.96 8.81 -24.04
CA GLY A 34 -37.25 8.59 -22.63
C GLY A 34 -36.07 8.40 -21.67
N LYS A 35 -34.80 8.51 -22.09
CA LYS A 35 -33.67 8.46 -21.14
C LYS A 35 -32.51 9.37 -21.55
N TRP A 36 -32.25 10.41 -20.75
CA TRP A 36 -31.12 11.32 -20.92
C TRP A 36 -29.83 10.68 -20.41
N GLU A 37 -29.26 9.75 -21.16
CA GLU A 37 -27.89 9.29 -20.96
C GLU A 37 -27.09 9.63 -22.23
N ALA A 38 -26.46 10.80 -22.22
CA ALA A 38 -25.52 11.19 -23.27
C ALA A 38 -24.28 10.28 -23.15
N SER A 39 -24.18 9.30 -24.04
CA SER A 39 -23.00 8.44 -24.12
C SER A 39 -21.91 9.17 -24.90
N GLU A 40 -20.86 9.57 -24.20
CA GLU A 40 -19.63 10.10 -24.79
C GLU A 40 -18.66 8.94 -24.99
N SER A 41 -18.14 8.77 -26.21
CA SER A 41 -17.13 7.76 -26.51
C SER A 41 -15.82 8.45 -26.90
N CYS A 42 -14.73 8.02 -26.27
CA CYS A 42 -13.37 8.50 -26.52
C CYS A 42 -12.58 7.35 -27.14
N THR A 43 -12.08 7.56 -28.36
CA THR A 43 -11.15 6.62 -29.01
C THR A 43 -9.79 7.29 -29.17
N VAL A 44 -8.76 6.57 -28.75
CA VAL A 44 -7.35 6.98 -28.82
C VAL A 44 -6.66 6.08 -29.84
N GLU A 45 -6.11 6.68 -30.90
CA GLU A 45 -5.39 5.97 -31.95
C GLU A 45 -3.93 6.46 -31.99
N GLU A 46 -2.99 5.54 -31.80
CA GLU A 46 -1.55 5.82 -31.94
C GLU A 46 -1.20 5.80 -33.43
N LEU A 47 -0.78 6.95 -33.99
CA LEU A 47 -0.31 7.00 -35.37
C LEU A 47 1.14 6.53 -35.38
N MET A 48 1.35 5.29 -35.79
CA MET A 48 2.69 4.80 -36.13
C MET A 48 3.10 5.47 -37.46
N ASP A 49 4.23 6.18 -37.45
CA ASP A 49 4.88 6.61 -38.68
C ASP A 49 5.23 5.35 -39.48
N GLN A 50 4.75 5.27 -40.72
CA GLN A 50 5.14 4.23 -41.65
C GLN A 50 6.65 4.31 -41.87
N GLU A 51 7.39 3.31 -41.37
CA GLU A 51 8.83 3.16 -41.61
C GLU A 51 9.08 2.85 -43.09
N ASP A 52 9.80 3.74 -43.78
CA ASP A 52 10.53 3.42 -45.01
C ASP A 52 11.71 2.47 -44.67
N PRO A 53 12.10 1.54 -45.57
CA PRO A 53 12.95 0.42 -45.19
C PRO A 53 14.46 0.71 -45.21
N ALA A 54 15.13 0.08 -44.24
CA ALA A 54 16.51 -0.42 -44.23
C ALA A 54 17.69 0.58 -44.12
N GLY A 55 18.30 0.60 -42.93
CA GLY A 55 19.70 0.99 -42.67
C GLY A 55 20.30 0.07 -41.59
N PRO A 56 21.61 -0.26 -41.65
CA PRO A 56 22.17 -1.41 -40.94
C PRO A 56 22.34 -1.16 -39.43
N ALA A 57 22.15 -2.25 -38.69
CA ALA A 57 22.21 -2.37 -37.24
C ALA A 57 23.52 -1.82 -36.64
N ILE A 58 23.37 -0.81 -35.77
CA ILE A 58 24.38 -0.45 -34.78
C ILE A 58 23.95 -1.08 -33.46
N ASN A 59 24.62 -2.18 -33.12
CA ASN A 59 24.55 -2.79 -31.79
C ASN A 59 25.22 -1.86 -30.78
N ALA A 60 24.45 -0.96 -30.17
CA ALA A 60 24.81 -0.35 -28.90
C ALA A 60 24.10 -1.16 -27.79
N PRO A 61 24.80 -1.59 -26.73
CA PRO A 61 24.13 -2.14 -25.56
C PRO A 61 23.38 -0.99 -24.89
N THR A 62 22.09 -0.88 -25.20
CA THR A 62 21.16 -0.02 -24.48
C THR A 62 20.96 -0.66 -23.11
N GLU A 63 21.81 -0.31 -22.15
CA GLU A 63 21.47 -0.38 -20.73
C GLU A 63 20.23 0.51 -20.56
N GLY A 64 19.05 -0.10 -20.65
CA GLY A 64 17.81 0.56 -20.28
C GLY A 64 17.93 1.06 -18.84
N PRO A 65 17.27 2.17 -18.49
CA PRO A 65 17.30 2.65 -17.12
C PRO A 65 16.84 1.52 -16.21
N ALA A 66 17.75 1.05 -15.34
CA ALA A 66 17.45 0.06 -14.33
C ALA A 66 16.15 0.50 -13.66
N SER A 67 15.09 -0.31 -13.84
CA SER A 67 13.80 -0.06 -13.22
C SER A 67 14.06 0.14 -11.74
N THR A 68 13.97 1.39 -11.30
CA THR A 68 14.05 1.74 -9.89
C THR A 68 12.93 0.97 -9.22
N GLY A 69 13.27 -0.17 -8.63
CA GLY A 69 12.29 -1.14 -8.16
C GLY A 69 11.35 -0.48 -7.16
N PHE A 70 10.18 -1.10 -6.96
CA PHE A 70 9.13 -0.74 -6.00
C PHE A 70 9.63 -0.47 -4.56
N LEU A 71 10.93 -0.55 -4.29
CA LEU A 71 11.56 -0.85 -3.01
C LEU A 71 12.68 0.11 -2.60
N SER A 72 13.09 1.04 -3.47
CA SER A 72 14.22 1.94 -3.21
C SER A 72 13.98 2.92 -2.05
N TRP A 73 12.74 3.03 -1.58
CA TRP A 73 12.34 3.87 -0.45
C TRP A 73 12.41 3.17 0.91
N LEU A 74 12.45 1.82 0.96
CA LEU A 74 12.40 1.09 2.21
C LEU A 74 13.78 1.06 2.88
N HIS A 75 13.90 1.68 4.06
CA HIS A 75 15.17 1.76 4.77
C HIS A 75 15.49 0.44 5.54
N PRO A 76 16.74 -0.05 5.54
CA PRO A 76 17.10 -1.32 6.18
C PRO A 76 16.83 -1.38 7.69
N SER A 77 16.90 -0.24 8.40
CA SER A 77 16.60 -0.19 9.84
C SER A 77 15.09 -0.15 10.15
N SER A 78 14.26 0.04 9.12
CA SER A 78 12.81 0.15 9.29
C SER A 78 12.14 -1.21 9.32
N PHE A 79 10.89 -1.18 9.76
CA PHE A 79 10.00 -2.32 9.82
C PHE A 79 8.88 -2.16 8.80
N ALA A 80 8.44 -3.25 8.18
CA ALA A 80 7.33 -3.19 7.23
C ALA A 80 6.27 -4.24 7.56
N TRP A 81 5.02 -3.78 7.60
CA TRP A 81 3.83 -4.60 7.74
C TRP A 81 3.23 -4.81 6.36
N VAL A 82 3.24 -6.06 5.89
CA VAL A 82 2.52 -6.42 4.67
C VAL A 82 1.12 -6.84 5.08
N LEU A 83 0.11 -6.11 4.60
CA LEU A 83 -1.28 -6.26 5.02
C LEU A 83 -2.03 -7.19 4.08
N ASP A 84 -2.77 -8.13 4.64
CA ASP A 84 -3.71 -8.99 3.93
C ASP A 84 -5.13 -8.35 3.88
N THR A 85 -5.96 -8.81 2.93
CA THR A 85 -7.36 -8.40 2.77
C THR A 85 -8.15 -8.60 4.06
N ASN A 86 -7.98 -9.73 4.74
CA ASN A 86 -8.73 -10.01 5.98
C ASN A 86 -8.42 -9.02 7.10
N ILE A 87 -7.17 -8.55 7.21
CA ILE A 87 -6.79 -7.51 8.18
C ILE A 87 -7.49 -6.20 7.85
N LEU A 88 -7.50 -5.80 6.56
CA LEU A 88 -8.15 -4.58 6.11
C LEU A 88 -9.69 -4.63 6.22
N LEU A 89 -10.30 -5.80 6.31
CA LEU A 89 -11.74 -5.93 6.49
C LEU A 89 -12.14 -6.04 7.96
N SER A 90 -11.35 -6.74 8.77
CA SER A 90 -11.70 -7.04 10.17
C SER A 90 -11.12 -6.08 11.19
N SER A 91 -9.99 -5.43 10.89
CA SER A 91 -9.24 -4.58 11.83
C SER A 91 -8.88 -3.22 11.24
N LEU A 92 -9.66 -2.76 10.23
CA LEU A 92 -9.41 -1.48 9.56
C LEU A 92 -9.34 -0.31 10.53
N GLU A 93 -10.20 -0.29 11.54
CA GLU A 93 -10.26 0.82 12.50
C GLU A 93 -8.93 0.99 13.24
N HIS A 94 -8.32 -0.11 13.69
CA HIS A 94 -7.01 -0.10 14.32
C HIS A 94 -5.88 0.23 13.33
N VAL A 95 -5.93 -0.31 12.11
CA VAL A 95 -4.94 0.00 11.07
C VAL A 95 -4.99 1.49 10.68
N GLU A 96 -6.19 2.05 10.55
CA GLU A 96 -6.45 3.45 10.24
C GLU A 96 -5.95 4.37 11.35
N ALA A 97 -6.26 4.05 12.61
CA ALA A 97 -5.77 4.82 13.76
C ALA A 97 -4.24 4.72 13.92
N PHE A 98 -3.67 3.52 13.70
CA PHE A 98 -2.21 3.34 13.72
C PHE A 98 -1.53 4.14 12.61
N ALA A 99 -2.05 4.08 11.39
CA ALA A 99 -1.57 4.87 10.26
C ALA A 99 -1.68 6.37 10.54
N HIS A 100 -2.78 6.84 11.13
CA HIS A 100 -2.94 8.24 11.48
C HIS A 100 -1.83 8.73 12.41
N GLU A 101 -1.51 7.99 13.49
CA GLU A 101 -0.41 8.36 14.40
C GLU A 101 0.95 8.37 13.69
N LEU A 102 1.23 7.38 12.83
CA LEU A 102 2.45 7.37 12.02
C LEU A 102 2.50 8.61 11.11
N LEU A 103 1.39 8.98 10.46
CA LEU A 103 1.32 10.12 9.56
C LEU A 103 1.52 11.43 10.31
N CYS A 104 0.91 11.60 11.48
CA CYS A 104 1.10 12.76 12.34
C CYS A 104 2.57 12.96 12.74
N ALA A 105 3.30 11.87 13.01
CA ALA A 105 4.74 11.92 13.27
C ALA A 105 5.54 12.35 12.03
N GLN A 106 5.13 11.92 10.83
CA GLN A 106 5.79 12.29 9.57
C GLN A 106 5.49 13.73 9.11
N LEU A 107 4.44 14.36 9.63
CA LEU A 107 4.12 15.77 9.36
C LEU A 107 4.93 16.75 10.22
N GLN A 108 5.65 16.27 11.25
CA GLN A 108 6.45 17.15 12.10
C GLN A 108 7.65 17.76 11.34
N PRO A 109 8.09 19.00 11.64
CA PRO A 109 9.22 19.64 10.97
C PRO A 109 10.54 18.87 11.05
N GLN A 110 10.69 18.03 12.07
CA GLN A 110 11.87 17.19 12.31
C GLN A 110 11.59 15.71 12.00
N ALA A 111 10.61 15.43 11.13
CA ALA A 111 10.25 14.07 10.76
C ALA A 111 11.47 13.28 10.29
N CYS A 112 11.71 12.16 10.97
CA CYS A 112 12.69 11.16 10.59
C CYS A 112 12.02 10.07 9.75
N ILE A 113 12.84 9.24 9.11
CA ILE A 113 12.40 8.07 8.35
C ILE A 113 11.39 7.25 9.19
N PRO A 114 10.24 6.85 8.61
CA PRO A 114 9.26 6.01 9.29
C PRO A 114 9.89 4.77 9.93
N CYS A 115 9.57 4.55 11.21
CA CYS A 115 9.97 3.34 11.92
C CYS A 115 9.20 2.10 11.41
N VAL A 116 7.97 2.33 10.94
CA VAL A 116 7.07 1.31 10.40
C VAL A 116 6.48 1.81 9.07
N TYR A 117 6.50 0.93 8.07
CA TYR A 117 5.81 1.09 6.80
C TYR A 117 4.65 0.10 6.71
N LEU A 118 3.52 0.55 6.19
CA LEU A 118 2.37 -0.28 5.84
C LEU A 118 2.40 -0.53 4.33
N ILE A 119 2.34 -1.79 3.93
CA ILE A 119 2.41 -2.21 2.54
C ILE A 119 1.12 -2.94 2.21
N VAL A 120 0.41 -2.46 1.19
CA VAL A 120 -0.76 -3.14 0.62
C VAL A 120 -0.35 -3.80 -0.70
N PRO A 121 -0.31 -5.15 -0.75
CA PRO A 121 -0.06 -5.89 -1.98
C PRO A 121 -1.10 -5.57 -3.06
N HIS A 122 -0.73 -5.71 -4.33
CA HIS A 122 -1.64 -5.42 -5.43
C HIS A 122 -2.83 -6.39 -5.44
N VAL A 123 -2.57 -7.67 -5.17
CA VAL A 123 -3.60 -8.72 -5.11
C VAL A 123 -4.67 -8.43 -4.05
N VAL A 124 -4.29 -7.77 -2.95
CA VAL A 124 -5.23 -7.33 -1.90
C VAL A 124 -6.17 -6.24 -2.42
N LEU A 125 -5.69 -5.34 -3.28
CA LEU A 125 -6.56 -4.38 -3.96
C LEU A 125 -7.53 -5.05 -4.92
N GLU A 126 -7.05 -6.03 -5.70
CA GLU A 126 -7.91 -6.81 -6.62
C GLU A 126 -9.03 -7.51 -5.84
N GLU A 127 -8.70 -8.15 -4.72
CA GLU A 127 -9.69 -8.79 -3.84
C GLU A 127 -10.69 -7.80 -3.24
N ILE A 128 -10.21 -6.68 -2.70
CA ILE A 128 -11.07 -5.62 -2.16
C ILE A 128 -12.04 -5.12 -3.23
N ASP A 129 -11.56 -4.88 -4.46
CA ASP A 129 -12.38 -4.39 -5.56
C ASP A 129 -13.50 -5.37 -5.93
N LEU A 130 -13.18 -6.67 -6.00
CA LEU A 130 -14.19 -7.72 -6.22
C LEU A 130 -15.22 -7.77 -5.08
N LEU A 131 -14.77 -7.59 -3.84
CA LEU A 131 -15.64 -7.64 -2.65
C LEU A 131 -16.58 -6.44 -2.54
N LYS A 132 -16.31 -5.30 -3.19
CA LYS A 132 -17.18 -4.10 -3.15
C LYS A 132 -18.62 -4.37 -3.58
N GLN A 133 -18.82 -5.35 -4.48
CA GLN A 133 -20.14 -5.75 -4.98
C GLN A 133 -20.83 -6.77 -4.08
N SER A 134 -20.13 -7.29 -3.06
CA SER A 134 -20.66 -8.31 -2.18
C SER A 134 -21.74 -7.78 -1.25
N THR A 135 -22.90 -8.44 -1.28
CA THR A 135 -24.01 -8.20 -0.34
C THR A 135 -23.99 -9.15 0.86
N ARG A 136 -22.96 -9.99 0.98
CA ARG A 136 -22.84 -10.98 2.05
C ARG A 136 -22.81 -10.27 3.43
N PRO A 137 -23.65 -10.68 4.39
CA PRO A 137 -23.62 -10.10 5.73
C PRO A 137 -22.33 -10.48 6.47
N HIS A 138 -21.83 -9.56 7.29
CA HIS A 138 -20.66 -9.71 8.15
C HIS A 138 -20.87 -8.91 9.44
N GLY A 139 -21.30 -9.59 10.50
CA GLY A 139 -21.71 -8.93 11.75
C GLY A 139 -22.88 -7.99 11.52
N THR A 140 -22.70 -6.71 11.85
CA THR A 140 -23.71 -5.64 11.70
C THR A 140 -23.67 -4.96 10.33
N THR A 141 -22.72 -5.31 9.47
CA THR A 141 -22.47 -4.67 8.17
C THR A 141 -22.40 -5.72 7.06
N THR A 142 -22.10 -5.31 5.82
CA THR A 142 -21.85 -6.21 4.69
C THR A 142 -20.38 -6.21 4.32
N MET A 143 -19.91 -7.32 3.73
CA MET A 143 -18.55 -7.42 3.21
C MET A 143 -18.26 -6.30 2.19
N GLY A 144 -19.21 -5.96 1.31
CA GLY A 144 -19.05 -4.88 0.34
C GLY A 144 -19.02 -3.48 0.95
N ALA A 145 -19.66 -3.25 2.11
CA ALA A 145 -19.50 -1.99 2.83
C ALA A 145 -18.09 -1.87 3.45
N LEU A 146 -17.58 -2.95 4.06
CA LEU A 146 -16.22 -3.00 4.59
C LEU A 146 -15.16 -2.81 3.49
N ALA A 147 -15.31 -3.51 2.36
CA ALA A 147 -14.40 -3.38 1.22
C ALA A 147 -14.38 -1.97 0.62
N ARG A 148 -15.56 -1.32 0.51
CA ARG A 148 -15.63 0.09 0.09
C ARG A 148 -14.95 1.03 1.09
N ARG A 149 -15.14 0.81 2.39
CA ARG A 149 -14.46 1.59 3.45
C ARG A 149 -12.94 1.42 3.38
N ALA A 150 -12.45 0.18 3.27
CA ALA A 150 -11.02 -0.11 3.14
C ALA A 150 -10.41 0.56 1.90
N SER A 151 -11.04 0.40 0.73
CA SER A 151 -10.58 1.05 -0.50
C SER A 151 -10.58 2.58 -0.41
N HIS A 152 -11.60 3.18 0.22
CA HIS A 152 -11.65 4.62 0.43
C HIS A 152 -10.51 5.08 1.34
N TRP A 153 -10.27 4.39 2.45
CA TRP A 153 -9.17 4.68 3.37
C TRP A 153 -7.80 4.61 2.68
N ILE A 154 -7.53 3.55 1.89
CA ILE A 154 -6.28 3.41 1.14
C ILE A 154 -6.07 4.60 0.21
N LEU A 155 -7.09 4.92 -0.60
CA LEU A 155 -7.01 6.01 -1.55
C LEU A 155 -6.83 7.36 -0.86
N ASP A 156 -7.59 7.62 0.19
CA ASP A 156 -7.52 8.86 0.95
C ASP A 156 -6.14 9.03 1.59
N THR A 157 -5.62 8.00 2.26
CA THR A 157 -4.26 8.01 2.86
C THR A 157 -3.18 8.28 1.82
N VAL A 158 -3.24 7.62 0.65
CA VAL A 158 -2.30 7.88 -0.46
C VAL A 158 -2.43 9.33 -0.96
N GLN A 159 -3.65 9.84 -1.10
CA GLN A 159 -3.88 11.23 -1.52
C GLN A 159 -3.40 12.25 -0.50
N GLN A 160 -3.59 11.99 0.79
CA GLN A 160 -3.07 12.82 1.88
C GLN A 160 -1.54 12.90 1.82
N GLN A 161 -0.84 11.77 1.71
CA GLN A 161 0.62 11.74 1.60
C GLN A 161 1.12 12.41 0.31
N LYS A 162 0.47 12.15 -0.82
CA LYS A 162 0.93 12.61 -2.15
C LYS A 162 0.65 14.07 -2.44
N TYR A 163 -0.49 14.59 -2.01
CA TYR A 163 -0.95 15.94 -2.35
C TYR A 163 -1.05 16.84 -1.13
N GLY A 164 -0.75 16.33 0.06
CA GLY A 164 -0.82 17.10 1.30
C GLY A 164 -2.23 17.56 1.62
N ARG A 165 -3.28 16.75 1.38
CA ARG A 165 -4.69 17.16 1.62
C ARG A 165 -5.06 17.49 3.09
N ASN A 166 -4.08 17.55 3.99
CA ASN A 166 -4.22 17.87 5.41
C ASN A 166 -3.91 19.37 5.68
N TYR A 167 -4.03 19.79 6.95
CA TYR A 167 -4.00 21.19 7.40
C TYR A 167 -2.78 22.03 6.93
N GLU A 168 -1.64 21.42 6.64
CA GLU A 168 -0.43 22.14 6.18
C GLU A 168 -0.23 22.16 4.67
N GLN A 169 -1.11 21.51 3.88
CA GLN A 169 -1.06 21.51 2.40
C GLN A 169 0.27 21.08 1.78
N ARG A 170 1.11 20.35 2.50
CA ARG A 170 2.44 19.95 2.03
C ARG A 170 2.47 18.48 1.64
N PRO A 171 2.85 18.14 0.39
CA PRO A 171 3.07 16.77 -0.01
C PRO A 171 4.29 16.19 0.73
N LEU A 172 4.19 14.93 1.16
CA LEU A 172 5.29 14.19 1.77
C LEU A 172 6.22 13.64 0.68
N ASP A 173 7.54 13.68 0.96
CA ASP A 173 8.52 12.94 0.16
C ASP A 173 8.14 11.45 0.18
N PRO A 174 8.14 10.74 -0.97
CA PRO A 174 7.86 9.30 -1.04
C PRO A 174 8.61 8.43 -0.02
N LYS A 175 9.81 8.83 0.41
CA LYS A 175 10.58 8.11 1.45
C LYS A 175 9.97 8.20 2.85
N LEU A 176 9.16 9.23 3.10
CA LEU A 176 8.45 9.50 4.35
C LEU A 176 7.00 8.99 4.32
N TRP A 177 6.56 8.40 3.21
CA TRP A 177 5.23 7.80 3.13
C TRP A 177 5.13 6.61 4.09
N ILE A 178 4.05 6.57 4.86
CA ILE A 178 3.79 5.48 5.80
C ILE A 178 3.06 4.33 5.12
N LEU A 179 2.20 4.61 4.14
CA LEU A 179 1.42 3.64 3.39
C LEU A 179 1.93 3.57 1.96
N HIS A 180 2.30 2.37 1.53
CA HIS A 180 2.73 2.05 0.18
C HIS A 180 1.81 1.00 -0.42
N VAL A 181 1.42 1.21 -1.68
CA VAL A 181 0.52 0.33 -2.40
C VAL A 181 1.28 -0.21 -3.61
N GLN A 182 1.31 -1.53 -3.77
CA GLN A 182 1.99 -2.16 -4.90
C GLN A 182 1.29 -1.82 -6.21
N ALA A 183 2.03 -1.18 -7.12
CA ALA A 183 1.55 -0.87 -8.46
C ALA A 183 1.58 -2.11 -9.36
N LEU A 184 0.63 -2.22 -10.27
CA LEU A 184 0.55 -3.34 -11.23
C LEU A 184 1.85 -3.52 -12.04
N SER A 185 2.51 -2.42 -12.41
CA SER A 185 3.78 -2.42 -13.15
C SER A 185 4.94 -3.08 -12.42
N THR A 186 4.80 -3.30 -11.11
CA THR A 186 5.83 -3.88 -10.25
C THR A 186 5.57 -5.35 -9.92
N ARG A 187 4.47 -5.91 -10.43
CA ARG A 187 4.13 -7.33 -10.27
C ARG A 187 4.99 -8.16 -11.21
N SER A 188 5.70 -9.16 -10.67
CA SER A 188 6.45 -10.10 -11.49
C SER A 188 5.49 -10.94 -12.34
N THR A 189 5.82 -11.15 -13.61
CA THR A 189 5.06 -12.01 -14.53
C THR A 189 4.98 -13.46 -14.05
N GLU A 190 5.91 -13.89 -13.21
CA GLU A 190 5.95 -15.24 -12.61
C GLU A 190 4.85 -15.47 -11.57
N GLN A 191 4.22 -14.41 -11.04
CA GLN A 191 3.19 -14.50 -10.00
C GLN A 191 1.79 -14.81 -10.54
N ARG A 192 1.62 -15.04 -11.84
CA ARG A 192 0.30 -15.24 -12.48
C ARG A 192 -0.38 -16.58 -12.14
N HIS A 193 0.36 -17.56 -11.65
CA HIS A 193 -0.15 -18.90 -11.31
C HIS A 193 -0.30 -19.15 -9.81
N LEU A 194 0.07 -18.16 -9.00
CA LEU A 194 0.02 -18.25 -7.55
C LEU A 194 -1.39 -17.95 -7.03
N THR A 195 -1.75 -18.55 -5.91
CA THR A 195 -2.90 -18.08 -5.13
C THR A 195 -2.63 -16.69 -4.55
N ASN A 196 -3.67 -16.05 -4.00
CA ASN A 196 -3.53 -14.72 -3.42
C ASN A 196 -2.56 -14.75 -2.22
N ASP A 197 -2.71 -15.71 -1.30
CA ASP A 197 -1.78 -15.94 -0.19
C ASP A 197 -0.34 -16.12 -0.68
N GLN A 198 -0.12 -16.98 -1.68
CA GLN A 198 1.19 -17.23 -2.25
C GLN A 198 1.79 -15.98 -2.90
N THR A 199 0.95 -15.14 -3.52
CA THR A 199 1.38 -13.86 -4.11
C THR A 199 1.82 -12.89 -3.02
N ILE A 200 1.09 -12.81 -1.91
CA ILE A 200 1.44 -11.97 -0.75
C ILE A 200 2.75 -12.46 -0.12
N VAL A 201 2.90 -13.77 0.10
CA VAL A 201 4.12 -14.38 0.66
C VAL A 201 5.31 -14.16 -0.28
N ALA A 202 5.14 -14.34 -1.59
CA ALA A 202 6.18 -14.07 -2.58
C ALA A 202 6.64 -12.61 -2.57
N LEU A 203 5.71 -11.66 -2.44
CA LEU A 203 6.04 -10.24 -2.24
C LEU A 203 6.86 -10.06 -0.95
N CYS A 204 6.42 -10.62 0.17
CA CYS A 204 7.17 -10.53 1.43
C CYS A 204 8.60 -11.06 1.29
N ALA A 205 8.78 -12.21 0.62
CA ALA A 205 10.09 -12.81 0.39
C ALA A 205 10.98 -11.92 -0.49
N GLU A 206 10.39 -11.30 -1.53
CA GLU A 206 11.09 -10.36 -2.40
C GLU A 206 11.54 -9.11 -1.63
N LEU A 207 10.64 -8.52 -0.82
CA LEU A 207 10.94 -7.38 0.04
C LEU A 207 12.08 -7.69 1.00
N HIS A 208 12.04 -8.86 1.63
CA HIS A 208 13.05 -9.27 2.60
C HIS A 208 14.43 -9.43 1.94
N LYS A 209 14.47 -10.05 0.75
CA LYS A 209 15.71 -10.25 -0.02
C LYS A 209 16.32 -8.96 -0.53
N LYS A 210 15.49 -7.99 -0.96
CA LYS A 210 15.96 -6.79 -1.66
C LYS A 210 16.27 -5.60 -0.75
N CYS A 211 15.53 -5.42 0.35
CA CYS A 211 15.61 -4.19 1.14
C CYS A 211 16.46 -4.30 2.41
N GLY A 212 16.72 -5.52 2.89
CA GLY A 212 17.36 -5.75 4.19
C GLY A 212 16.54 -5.26 5.39
N ALA A 213 15.32 -4.76 5.16
CA ALA A 213 14.39 -4.35 6.18
C ALA A 213 13.73 -5.56 6.85
N HIS A 214 13.23 -5.34 8.06
CA HIS A 214 12.43 -6.34 8.75
C HIS A 214 11.02 -6.36 8.17
N ILE A 215 10.69 -7.40 7.41
CA ILE A 215 9.37 -7.58 6.80
C ILE A 215 8.57 -8.54 7.66
N MET A 216 7.31 -8.20 7.96
CA MET A 216 6.41 -9.05 8.70
C MET A 216 5.05 -9.09 8.01
N LEU A 217 4.52 -10.30 7.81
CA LEU A 217 3.16 -10.49 7.30
C LEU A 217 2.17 -10.28 8.44
N VAL A 218 1.21 -9.38 8.24
CA VAL A 218 0.08 -9.19 9.15
C VAL A 218 -1.10 -9.95 8.56
N SER A 219 -1.43 -11.10 9.16
CA SER A 219 -2.58 -11.90 8.77
C SER A 219 -3.12 -12.70 9.95
N ASP A 220 -4.43 -12.87 9.96
CA ASP A 220 -5.12 -13.78 10.89
C ASP A 220 -5.37 -15.15 10.23
N ASP A 221 -5.08 -15.32 8.93
CA ASP A 221 -5.24 -16.60 8.23
C ASP A 221 -4.08 -17.55 8.55
N THR A 222 -4.42 -18.73 9.07
CA THR A 222 -3.44 -19.77 9.41
C THR A 222 -2.71 -20.29 8.17
N ASN A 223 -3.35 -20.33 7.00
CA ASN A 223 -2.73 -20.82 5.77
C ASN A 223 -1.66 -19.85 5.27
N ALA A 224 -2.00 -18.56 5.15
CA ALA A 224 -1.07 -17.52 4.76
C ALA A 224 0.12 -17.44 5.75
N CYS A 225 -0.16 -17.47 7.06
CA CYS A 225 0.88 -17.48 8.08
C CYS A 225 1.78 -18.71 7.99
N THR A 226 1.22 -19.91 7.78
CA THR A 226 2.02 -21.14 7.65
C THR A 226 2.95 -21.06 6.43
N GLN A 227 2.46 -20.56 5.29
CA GLN A 227 3.28 -20.40 4.09
C GLN A 227 4.40 -19.37 4.28
N ALA A 228 4.10 -18.24 4.94
CA ALA A 228 5.09 -17.22 5.26
C ALA A 228 6.20 -17.75 6.18
N GLU A 229 5.84 -18.47 7.25
CA GLU A 229 6.82 -19.03 8.19
C GLU A 229 7.73 -20.08 7.51
N LEU A 230 7.20 -20.87 6.56
CA LEU A 230 8.00 -21.80 5.76
C LEU A 230 9.07 -21.08 4.90
N GLU A 231 8.80 -19.85 4.49
CA GLU A 231 9.74 -18.97 3.77
C GLU A 231 10.62 -18.12 4.71
N ASN A 232 10.59 -18.40 6.02
CA ASN A 232 11.27 -17.62 7.09
C ASN A 232 10.81 -16.16 7.17
N ILE A 233 9.55 -15.90 6.84
CA ILE A 233 8.93 -14.58 6.93
C ILE A 233 8.11 -14.57 8.23
N PRO A 234 8.46 -13.71 9.20
CA PRO A 234 7.73 -13.68 10.45
C PRO A 234 6.31 -13.17 10.22
N THR A 235 5.38 -13.73 11.00
CA THR A 235 3.96 -13.37 10.92
C THR A 235 3.42 -12.93 12.28
N PHE A 236 2.36 -12.12 12.25
CA PHE A 236 1.53 -11.94 13.43
C PHE A 236 0.06 -11.67 13.09
N SER A 237 -0.79 -12.05 14.04
CA SER A 237 -2.22 -11.78 14.03
C SER A 237 -2.47 -10.51 14.84
N LEU A 238 -2.97 -9.47 14.18
CA LEU A 238 -3.29 -8.20 14.84
C LEU A 238 -4.36 -8.40 15.92
N GLN A 239 -5.38 -9.22 15.63
CA GLN A 239 -6.43 -9.52 16.60
C GLN A 239 -5.89 -10.22 17.86
N ARG A 240 -4.94 -11.15 17.72
CA ARG A 240 -4.32 -11.82 18.89
C ARG A 240 -3.46 -10.87 19.70
N VAL A 241 -2.73 -9.97 19.05
CA VAL A 241 -1.92 -8.94 19.72
C VAL A 241 -2.84 -7.97 20.48
N LEU A 242 -3.91 -7.48 19.86
CA LEU A 242 -4.90 -6.62 20.50
C LEU A 242 -5.59 -7.33 21.68
N SER A 243 -5.97 -8.59 21.50
CA SER A 243 -6.54 -9.40 22.58
C SER A 243 -5.58 -9.57 23.76
N ALA A 244 -4.28 -9.74 23.49
CA ALA A 244 -3.25 -9.79 24.53
C ALA A 244 -3.13 -8.44 25.24
N ILE A 245 -3.16 -7.32 24.51
CA ILE A 245 -3.15 -5.96 25.07
C ILE A 245 -4.36 -5.73 26.01
N HIS A 246 -5.56 -6.18 25.61
CA HIS A 246 -6.81 -5.99 26.34
C HIS A 246 -6.93 -6.84 27.62
N LYS A 247 -6.16 -7.92 27.74
CA LYS A 247 -6.12 -8.70 29.00
C LYS A 247 -5.66 -7.87 30.21
N HIS A 248 -4.98 -6.76 29.96
CA HIS A 248 -4.44 -5.89 31.01
C HIS A 248 -5.33 -4.69 31.34
N GLY A 249 -6.55 -4.63 30.79
CA GLY A 249 -7.54 -3.62 31.10
C GLY A 249 -8.34 -3.17 29.87
N PRO A 250 -9.50 -2.52 30.05
CA PRO A 250 -10.24 -1.92 28.96
C PRO A 250 -9.37 -0.87 28.29
N ALA A 251 -9.08 -1.07 27.00
CA ALA A 251 -8.26 -0.16 26.23
C ALA A 251 -9.12 0.67 25.28
N THR A 252 -8.90 1.98 25.26
CA THR A 252 -9.36 2.79 24.13
C THR A 252 -8.50 2.48 22.90
N ILE A 253 -9.00 2.77 21.70
CA ILE A 253 -8.21 2.59 20.47
C ILE A 253 -6.86 3.33 20.55
N GLN A 254 -6.82 4.53 21.15
CA GLN A 254 -5.56 5.27 21.34
C GLN A 254 -4.55 4.51 22.21
N GLN A 255 -5.02 3.81 23.26
CA GLN A 255 -4.14 3.00 24.10
C GLN A 255 -3.63 1.76 23.37
N ASP A 256 -4.46 1.15 22.52
CA ASP A 256 -4.05 0.07 21.63
C ASP A 256 -2.95 0.54 20.69
N ILE A 257 -3.16 1.69 20.03
CA ILE A 257 -2.21 2.27 19.07
C ILE A 257 -0.89 2.60 19.75
N TYR A 258 -0.92 3.21 20.94
CA TYR A 258 0.29 3.51 21.71
C TYR A 258 1.09 2.24 22.04
N LYS A 259 0.42 1.17 22.49
CA LYS A 259 1.09 -0.11 22.78
C LYS A 259 1.61 -0.79 21.51
N LEU A 260 0.85 -0.77 20.42
CA LEU A 260 1.30 -1.28 19.12
C LEU A 260 2.57 -0.55 18.65
N TYR A 261 2.61 0.78 18.80
CA TYR A 261 3.77 1.58 18.47
C TYR A 261 5.00 1.21 19.31
N GLN A 262 4.82 0.97 20.61
CA GLN A 262 5.89 0.46 21.48
C GLN A 262 6.40 -0.92 21.03
N LEU A 263 5.49 -1.83 20.68
CA LEU A 263 5.87 -3.15 20.18
C LEU A 263 6.60 -3.09 18.84
N CYS A 264 6.45 -2.00 18.08
CA CYS A 264 7.19 -1.76 16.85
C CYS A 264 8.62 -1.24 17.08
N GLN A 265 9.07 -1.06 18.33
CA GLN A 265 10.45 -0.69 18.63
C GLN A 265 11.42 -1.87 18.38
N PRO A 266 12.64 -1.65 17.87
CA PRO A 266 13.55 -2.73 17.46
C PRO A 266 13.77 -3.84 18.50
N ASN A 267 13.85 -3.47 19.78
CA ASN A 267 14.02 -4.41 20.90
C ASN A 267 12.75 -5.20 21.26
N LEU A 268 11.56 -4.75 20.83
CA LEU A 268 10.27 -5.31 21.22
C LEU A 268 9.51 -6.00 20.09
N ARG A 269 9.92 -5.80 18.83
CA ARG A 269 9.24 -6.37 17.64
C ARG A 269 9.02 -7.88 17.69
N HIS A 270 9.92 -8.63 18.33
CA HIS A 270 9.82 -10.08 18.48
C HIS A 270 8.59 -10.52 19.28
N PHE A 271 8.00 -9.66 20.11
CA PHE A 271 6.77 -9.96 20.83
C PHE A 271 5.54 -9.99 19.91
N LEU A 272 5.57 -9.32 18.76
CA LEU A 272 4.45 -9.35 17.80
C LEU A 272 4.17 -10.77 17.29
N SER A 273 5.21 -11.54 16.99
CA SER A 273 5.08 -12.95 16.57
C SER A 273 4.82 -13.91 17.73
N GLN A 274 4.82 -13.42 18.98
CA GLN A 274 4.64 -14.23 20.19
C GLN A 274 3.48 -13.71 21.05
N PRO A 275 2.24 -13.71 20.55
CA PRO A 275 1.09 -13.16 21.28
C PRO A 275 0.82 -13.91 22.60
N ALA A 276 1.21 -15.17 22.72
CA ALA A 276 1.10 -15.93 23.96
C ALA A 276 2.04 -15.40 25.06
N VAL A 277 3.27 -15.02 24.70
CA VAL A 277 4.23 -14.39 25.62
C VAL A 277 3.72 -13.02 26.02
N LEU A 278 3.26 -12.25 25.04
CA LEU A 278 2.67 -10.92 25.26
C LEU A 278 1.49 -10.97 26.24
N ALA A 279 0.62 -11.98 26.10
CA ALA A 279 -0.52 -12.20 26.99
C ALA A 279 -0.14 -12.71 28.39
N ALA A 280 1.07 -13.23 28.57
CA ALA A 280 1.57 -13.73 29.85
C ALA A 280 2.30 -12.65 30.68
N LEU A 281 2.65 -11.51 30.05
CA LEU A 281 3.29 -10.40 30.74
C LEU A 281 2.39 -9.84 31.84
N SER A 282 2.95 -9.54 33.00
CA SER A 282 2.28 -8.82 34.07
C SER A 282 2.05 -7.35 33.70
N ALA A 283 1.12 -6.68 34.38
CA ALA A 283 0.88 -5.25 34.18
C ALA A 283 2.13 -4.39 34.45
N HIS A 284 2.98 -4.80 35.38
CA HIS A 284 4.25 -4.13 35.68
C HIS A 284 5.26 -4.31 34.54
N GLU A 285 5.36 -5.51 33.96
CA GLU A 285 6.23 -5.75 32.79
C GLU A 285 5.80 -4.92 31.59
N TRP A 286 4.49 -4.80 31.35
CA TRP A 286 3.96 -3.90 30.32
C TRP A 286 4.34 -2.43 30.52
N GLN A 287 4.27 -1.94 31.76
CA GLN A 287 4.69 -0.57 32.07
C GLN A 287 6.21 -0.40 31.90
N ALA A 288 6.99 -1.42 32.28
CA ALA A 288 8.43 -1.41 32.10
C ALA A 288 8.82 -1.35 30.61
N LEU A 289 8.10 -2.08 29.73
CA LEU A 289 8.32 -2.04 28.28
C LEU A 289 8.19 -0.62 27.70
N GLY A 290 7.27 0.19 28.25
CA GLY A 290 7.01 1.55 27.77
C GLY A 290 7.92 2.64 28.32
N SER A 291 8.60 2.39 29.43
CA SER A 291 9.42 3.38 30.13
C SER A 291 10.75 3.74 29.43
N TYR A 292 11.10 3.05 28.34
CA TYR A 292 12.40 3.16 27.69
C TYR A 292 12.48 4.12 26.50
N THR A 293 11.39 4.78 26.09
CA THR A 293 11.42 5.66 24.90
C THR A 293 10.44 6.82 25.01
N PRO A 294 10.91 8.09 25.02
CA PRO A 294 10.05 9.22 24.71
C PRO A 294 9.69 9.21 23.21
N LEU A 295 8.47 9.66 22.90
CA LEU A 295 8.00 9.95 21.54
C LEU A 295 8.78 11.12 20.93
#